data_AF-A0A835WI02-F1
#
_entry.id   AF-A0A835WI02-F1
#
_cell.length_a   1.000
_cell.length_b   1.000
_cell.length_c   1.000
_cell.angle_alpha   90.00
_cell.angle_beta   90.00
_cell.angle_gamma   90.00
#
_symmetry.space_group_name_H-M   'P 1'
#
loop_
_entity.id
_entity.type
_entity.pdbx_description
1 polymer ?
#
loop_
_entity_poly.entity_id
_entity_poly.type
_entity_poly.pdbx_seq_one_letter_code
_entity_poly.pdbx_strand_id
1 'polypeptide(L)'
;MGLKKAQVTKAVDALVAKGSILAKEFGKTKIFLPPQTGRPVLSKEEYEASKQKASELQEQCQKEAAELKQLEAELSQLRSVLSEAEIARQTEELKKKLAADEKKLAMLESNAVLITAEERAAAEKALAKTLEAWRKRRSMFKNIWGAISENMDGKQADLFEEIGVETDEAAGADMAEAERLLPSNKRSRR
;
A
#
# COMPACT_ATOMS: atom_id res chain seq x y z
N MET A 1 -1.97 -41.89 -12.98
CA MET A 1 -2.10 -43.29 -12.51
C MET A 1 -1.59 -44.21 -13.61
N GLY A 2 -0.53 -44.97 -13.36
CA GLY A 2 0.05 -45.90 -14.33
C GLY A 2 -0.38 -47.34 -14.06
N LEU A 3 -0.66 -48.10 -15.12
CA LEU A 3 -0.96 -49.54 -15.03
C LEU A 3 0.33 -50.34 -14.78
N LYS A 4 0.30 -51.34 -13.88
CA LYS A 4 1.46 -52.21 -13.62
C LYS A 4 1.71 -53.12 -14.83
N LYS A 5 2.98 -53.43 -15.13
CA LYS A 5 3.39 -54.27 -16.28
C LYS A 5 2.56 -55.57 -16.40
N ALA A 6 2.38 -56.30 -15.30
CA ALA A 6 1.60 -57.54 -15.29
C ALA A 6 0.12 -57.33 -15.63
N GLN A 7 -0.48 -56.20 -15.23
CA GLN A 7 -1.86 -55.87 -15.56
C GLN A 7 -2.01 -55.50 -17.04
N VAL A 8 -1.04 -54.76 -17.60
CA VAL A 8 -1.01 -54.43 -19.03
C VAL A 8 -0.86 -55.69 -19.87
N THR A 9 0.09 -56.58 -19.54
CA THR A 9 0.29 -57.84 -20.26
C THR A 9 -0.98 -58.69 -20.25
N LYS A 10 -1.61 -58.88 -19.07
CA LYS A 10 -2.86 -59.63 -18.97
C LYS A 10 -4.01 -59.02 -19.77
N ALA A 11 -4.14 -57.69 -19.77
CA ALA A 11 -5.19 -56.99 -20.52
C ALA A 11 -4.98 -57.11 -22.04
N VAL A 12 -3.73 -56.96 -22.49
CA VAL A 12 -3.38 -57.05 -23.90
C VAL A 12 -3.53 -58.50 -24.40
N ASP A 13 -3.10 -59.51 -23.64
CA ASP A 13 -3.33 -60.93 -23.99
C ASP A 13 -4.84 -61.26 -24.05
N ALA A 14 -5.67 -60.69 -23.17
CA ALA A 14 -7.11 -60.83 -23.24
C ALA A 14 -7.72 -60.16 -24.49
N LEU A 15 -7.19 -59.01 -24.92
CA LEU A 15 -7.62 -58.34 -26.15
C LEU A 15 -7.19 -59.11 -27.41
N VAL A 16 -6.04 -59.78 -27.37
CA VAL A 16 -5.60 -60.71 -28.43
C VAL A 16 -6.52 -61.92 -28.50
N ALA A 17 -6.86 -62.52 -27.36
CA ALA A 17 -7.79 -63.65 -27.29
C ALA A 17 -9.20 -63.28 -27.81
N LYS A 18 -9.62 -62.02 -27.63
CA LYS A 18 -10.88 -61.47 -28.17
C LYS A 18 -10.80 -61.10 -29.66
N GLY A 19 -9.62 -61.21 -30.30
CA GLY A 19 -9.39 -60.80 -31.68
C GLY A 19 -9.46 -59.29 -31.91
N SER A 20 -9.48 -58.49 -30.83
CA SER A 20 -9.57 -57.03 -30.91
C SER A 20 -8.21 -56.39 -31.23
N ILE A 21 -7.11 -57.11 -31.01
CA ILE A 21 -5.75 -56.74 -31.39
C ILE A 21 -4.99 -57.99 -31.87
N LEU A 22 -3.99 -57.79 -32.69
CA LEU A 22 -3.10 -58.81 -33.22
C LEU A 22 -1.81 -58.82 -32.39
N ALA A 23 -1.32 -60.01 -32.02
CA ALA A 23 0.02 -60.18 -31.46
C ALA A 23 0.94 -60.80 -32.50
N LYS A 24 2.05 -60.13 -32.80
CA LYS A 24 3.11 -60.67 -33.65
C LYS A 24 4.36 -60.91 -32.80
N GLU A 25 4.79 -62.16 -32.77
CA GLU A 25 5.93 -62.60 -31.97
C GLU A 25 7.21 -62.58 -32.81
N PHE A 26 8.24 -61.89 -32.32
CA PHE A 26 9.57 -61.84 -32.92
C PHE A 26 10.59 -62.32 -31.88
N GLY A 27 10.86 -63.63 -31.87
CA GLY A 27 11.74 -64.25 -30.88
C GLY A 27 11.22 -64.08 -29.46
N LYS A 28 11.93 -63.33 -28.62
CA LYS A 28 11.56 -63.08 -27.21
C LYS A 28 10.58 -61.89 -27.01
N THR A 29 10.23 -61.17 -28.07
CA THR A 29 9.45 -59.93 -27.99
C THR A 29 8.11 -60.09 -28.71
N LYS A 30 7.01 -59.69 -28.05
CA LYS A 30 5.67 -59.60 -28.66
C LYS A 30 5.33 -58.16 -28.99
N ILE A 31 4.88 -57.91 -30.22
CA ILE A 31 4.36 -56.61 -30.66
C ILE A 31 2.85 -56.74 -30.82
N PHE A 32 2.09 -55.85 -30.19
CA PHE A 32 0.64 -55.83 -30.27
C PHE A 32 0.17 -54.70 -31.17
N LEU A 33 -0.66 -55.01 -32.17
CA LEU A 33 -1.13 -54.05 -33.17
C LEU A 33 -2.65 -54.14 -33.33
N PRO A 34 -3.35 -53.03 -33.60
CA PRO A 34 -4.76 -53.07 -33.95
C PRO A 34 -4.96 -53.81 -35.30
N PRO A 35 -6.05 -54.56 -35.48
CA PRO A 35 -6.35 -55.22 -36.74
C PRO A 35 -6.66 -54.16 -37.81
N GLN A 36 -6.05 -54.30 -38.98
CA GLN A 36 -6.29 -53.44 -40.13
C GLN A 36 -7.24 -54.10 -41.16
N THR A 37 -7.61 -55.36 -40.95
CA THR A 37 -8.54 -56.10 -41.79
C THR A 37 -9.92 -55.44 -41.83
N GLY A 38 -10.49 -55.25 -43.02
CA GLY A 38 -11.80 -54.62 -43.22
C GLY A 38 -11.82 -53.10 -43.10
N ARG A 39 -10.67 -52.44 -42.89
CA ARG A 39 -10.60 -50.98 -42.98
C ARG A 39 -10.61 -50.56 -44.46
N PRO A 40 -11.33 -49.48 -44.81
CA PRO A 40 -11.32 -48.95 -46.16
C PRO A 40 -9.89 -48.52 -46.52
N VAL A 41 -9.35 -49.13 -47.57
CA VAL A 41 -8.09 -48.70 -48.18
C VAL A 41 -8.45 -47.58 -49.14
N LEU A 42 -8.02 -46.37 -48.82
CA LEU A 42 -8.25 -45.21 -49.68
C LEU A 42 -7.54 -45.43 -51.02
N SER A 43 -8.24 -45.14 -52.11
CA SER A 43 -7.59 -44.96 -53.40
C SER A 43 -6.64 -43.76 -53.35
N LYS A 44 -5.70 -43.69 -54.30
CA LYS A 44 -4.74 -42.58 -54.38
C LYS A 44 -5.46 -41.21 -54.49
N GLU A 45 -6.59 -41.18 -55.19
CA GLU A 45 -7.40 -39.97 -55.38
C GLU A 45 -8.10 -39.56 -54.07
N GLU A 46 -8.71 -40.49 -53.34
CA GLU A 46 -9.35 -40.21 -52.04
C GLU A 46 -8.35 -39.81 -50.96
N TYR A 47 -7.12 -40.35 -51.01
CA TYR A 47 -6.03 -39.97 -50.13
C TYR A 47 -5.59 -38.52 -50.37
N GLU A 48 -5.34 -38.13 -51.62
CA GLU A 48 -4.97 -36.75 -51.96
C GLU A 48 -6.11 -35.77 -51.66
N ALA A 49 -7.37 -36.13 -51.92
CA ALA A 49 -8.54 -35.32 -51.55
C ALA A 49 -8.65 -35.12 -50.02
N SER A 50 -8.43 -36.19 -49.23
CA SER A 50 -8.42 -36.10 -47.77
C SER A 50 -7.27 -35.23 -47.25
N LYS A 51 -6.11 -35.29 -47.90
CA LYS A 51 -4.95 -34.46 -47.57
C LYS A 51 -5.19 -32.99 -47.89
N GLN A 52 -5.81 -32.67 -49.03
CA GLN A 52 -6.20 -31.31 -49.37
C GLN A 52 -7.20 -30.76 -48.35
N LYS A 53 -8.26 -31.51 -48.04
CA LYS A 53 -9.25 -31.11 -47.03
C LYS A 53 -8.65 -30.91 -45.64
N ALA A 54 -7.68 -31.75 -45.26
CA ALA A 54 -6.96 -31.58 -44.00
C ALA A 54 -6.13 -30.29 -43.98
N SER A 55 -5.49 -29.95 -45.10
CA SER A 55 -4.75 -28.69 -45.26
C SER A 55 -5.67 -27.48 -45.16
N GLU A 56 -6.81 -27.50 -45.87
CA GLU A 56 -7.81 -26.44 -45.85
C GLU A 56 -8.39 -26.23 -44.45
N LEU A 57 -8.76 -27.30 -43.76
CA LEU A 57 -9.25 -27.24 -42.38
C LEU A 57 -8.18 -26.72 -41.43
N GLN A 58 -6.92 -27.10 -41.63
CA GLN A 58 -5.81 -26.60 -40.82
C GLN A 58 -5.61 -25.08 -41.02
N GLU A 59 -5.70 -24.59 -42.25
CA GLU A 59 -5.63 -23.16 -42.55
C GLU A 59 -6.81 -22.39 -41.95
N GLN A 60 -8.03 -22.93 -42.04
CA GLN A 60 -9.23 -22.34 -41.40
C GLN A 60 -9.08 -22.26 -39.88
N CYS A 61 -8.66 -23.36 -39.23
CA CYS A 61 -8.40 -23.39 -37.80
C CYS A 61 -7.34 -22.35 -37.38
N GLN A 62 -6.27 -22.19 -38.18
CA GLN A 62 -5.24 -21.19 -37.90
C GLN A 62 -5.77 -19.76 -38.01
N LYS A 63 -6.62 -19.50 -39.01
CA LYS A 63 -7.25 -18.19 -39.21
C LYS A 63 -8.21 -17.86 -38.07
N GLU A 64 -9.13 -18.77 -37.74
CA GLU A 64 -10.07 -18.59 -36.63
C GLU A 64 -9.36 -18.41 -35.29
N ALA A 65 -8.28 -19.16 -35.04
CA ALA A 65 -7.48 -19.00 -33.83
C ALA A 65 -6.79 -17.62 -33.76
N ALA A 66 -6.35 -17.07 -34.90
CA ALA A 66 -5.78 -15.74 -34.96
C ALA A 66 -6.84 -14.65 -34.71
N GLU A 67 -8.03 -14.78 -35.30
CA GLU A 67 -9.17 -13.89 -35.09
C GLU A 67 -9.64 -13.91 -33.64
N LEU A 68 -9.78 -15.09 -33.04
CA LEU A 68 -10.11 -15.23 -31.61
C LEU A 68 -9.10 -14.51 -30.72
N LYS A 69 -7.81 -14.69 -30.99
CA LYS A 69 -6.74 -14.04 -30.21
C LYS A 69 -6.79 -12.51 -30.32
N GLN A 70 -7.13 -11.98 -31.50
CA GLN A 70 -7.31 -10.53 -31.67
C GLN A 70 -8.53 -10.04 -30.89
N LEU A 71 -9.67 -10.73 -31.01
CA LEU A 71 -10.91 -10.35 -30.34
C LEU A 71 -10.80 -10.44 -28.81
N GLU A 72 -10.09 -11.44 -28.29
CA GLU A 72 -9.77 -11.57 -26.87
C GLU A 72 -8.89 -10.41 -26.38
N ALA A 73 -7.93 -9.96 -27.19
CA ALA A 73 -7.08 -8.82 -26.85
C ALA A 73 -7.89 -7.51 -26.81
N GLU A 74 -8.75 -7.26 -27.80
CA GLU A 74 -9.64 -6.10 -27.83
C GLU A 74 -10.62 -6.12 -26.65
N LEU A 75 -11.22 -7.27 -26.35
CA LEU A 75 -12.14 -7.44 -25.24
C LEU A 75 -11.44 -7.22 -23.89
N SER A 76 -10.21 -7.70 -23.74
CA SER A 76 -9.37 -7.43 -22.57
C SER A 76 -9.09 -5.94 -22.40
N GLN A 77 -8.74 -5.24 -23.48
CA GLN A 77 -8.55 -3.78 -23.48
C GLN A 77 -9.83 -3.04 -23.08
N LEU A 78 -10.98 -3.39 -23.68
CA LEU A 78 -12.27 -2.78 -23.36
C LEU A 78 -12.67 -3.01 -21.89
N ARG A 79 -12.42 -4.22 -21.35
CA ARG A 79 -12.67 -4.52 -19.92
C ARG A 79 -11.72 -3.82 -18.97
N SER A 80 -10.53 -3.43 -19.43
CA SER A 80 -9.58 -2.67 -18.61
C SER A 80 -9.99 -1.21 -18.41
N VAL A 81 -10.91 -0.72 -19.25
CA VAL A 81 -11.48 0.62 -19.15
C VAL A 81 -12.76 0.55 -18.32
N LEU A 82 -12.94 1.53 -17.42
CA LEU A 82 -14.18 1.68 -16.67
C LEU A 82 -15.35 1.92 -17.62
N SER A 83 -16.49 1.29 -17.34
CA SER A 83 -17.70 1.60 -18.10
C SER A 83 -18.14 3.05 -17.86
N GLU A 84 -18.88 3.62 -18.81
CA GLU A 84 -19.40 4.99 -18.70
C GLU A 84 -20.23 5.19 -17.42
N ALA A 85 -21.01 4.18 -17.03
CA ALA A 85 -21.78 4.19 -15.79
C ALA A 85 -20.89 4.22 -14.53
N GLU A 86 -19.78 3.47 -14.53
CA GLU A 86 -18.82 3.47 -13.42
C GLU A 86 -18.05 4.79 -13.34
N ILE A 87 -17.66 5.37 -14.47
CA ILE A 87 -17.02 6.70 -14.54
C ILE A 87 -17.97 7.76 -13.98
N ALA A 88 -19.25 7.75 -14.37
CA ALA A 88 -20.25 8.69 -13.89
C ALA A 88 -20.45 8.55 -12.37
N ARG A 89 -20.54 7.32 -11.85
CA ARG A 89 -20.65 7.06 -10.42
C ARG A 89 -19.44 7.57 -9.64
N GLN A 90 -18.22 7.26 -10.09
CA GLN A 90 -16.99 7.72 -9.42
C GLN A 90 -16.87 9.24 -9.45
N THR A 91 -17.25 9.87 -10.56
CA THR A 91 -17.27 11.33 -10.70
C THR A 91 -18.19 11.98 -9.67
N GLU A 92 -19.42 11.46 -9.52
CA GLU A 92 -20.36 11.97 -8.52
C GLU A 92 -19.89 11.76 -7.08
N GLU A 93 -19.23 10.64 -6.80
CA GLU A 93 -18.64 10.38 -5.47
C GLU A 93 -17.49 11.35 -5.17
N LEU A 94 -16.60 11.60 -6.14
CA LEU A 94 -15.49 12.54 -6.02
C LEU A 94 -15.99 13.97 -5.84
N LYS A 95 -17.00 14.41 -6.59
CA LYS A 95 -17.62 15.73 -6.42
C LYS A 95 -18.18 15.93 -5.01
N LYS A 96 -18.84 14.90 -4.45
CA LYS A 96 -19.35 14.95 -3.07
C LYS A 96 -18.23 15.07 -2.04
N LYS A 97 -17.13 14.33 -2.21
CA LYS A 97 -15.96 14.43 -1.33
C LYS A 97 -15.33 15.82 -1.42
N LEU A 98 -15.16 16.34 -2.63
CA LEU A 98 -14.59 17.66 -2.88
C LEU A 98 -15.41 18.76 -2.21
N ALA A 99 -16.74 18.76 -2.39
CA ALA A 99 -17.63 19.71 -1.72
C ALA A 99 -17.58 19.59 -0.17
N ALA A 100 -17.45 18.38 0.36
CA ALA A 100 -17.34 18.17 1.80
C ALA A 100 -16.00 18.68 2.35
N ASP A 101 -14.91 18.49 1.63
CA ASP A 101 -13.58 18.95 2.03
C ASP A 101 -13.42 20.46 1.86
N GLU A 102 -14.00 21.06 0.82
CA GLU A 102 -14.10 22.52 0.68
C GLU A 102 -14.88 23.15 1.86
N LYS A 103 -16.00 22.55 2.27
CA LYS A 103 -16.75 23.01 3.44
C LYS A 103 -15.92 22.92 4.73
N LYS A 104 -15.16 21.84 4.91
CA LYS A 104 -14.25 21.71 6.06
C LYS A 104 -13.15 22.76 6.01
N LEU A 105 -12.58 23.01 4.83
CA LEU A 105 -11.52 24.00 4.64
C LEU A 105 -12.05 25.40 5.00
N ALA A 106 -13.20 25.81 4.45
CA ALA A 106 -13.82 27.10 4.77
C ALA A 106 -14.13 27.26 6.27
N MET A 107 -14.56 26.18 6.94
CA MET A 107 -14.77 26.19 8.38
C MET A 107 -13.45 26.36 9.16
N LEU A 108 -12.37 25.72 8.72
CA LEU A 108 -11.05 25.87 9.35
C LEU A 108 -10.47 27.27 9.12
N GLU A 109 -10.63 27.82 7.92
CA GLU A 109 -10.17 29.17 7.58
C GLU A 109 -10.93 30.26 8.34
N SER A 110 -12.25 30.08 8.54
CA SER A 110 -13.07 31.06 9.27
C SER A 110 -12.88 31.04 10.79
N ASN A 111 -12.48 29.91 11.38
CA ASN A 111 -12.40 29.75 12.84
C ASN A 111 -10.98 29.66 13.40
N ALA A 112 -9.94 29.64 12.56
CA ALA A 112 -8.55 29.62 13.01
C ALA A 112 -7.90 31.00 12.83
N VAL A 113 -7.37 31.56 13.91
CA VAL A 113 -6.28 32.53 13.80
C VAL A 113 -5.14 31.77 13.11
N LEU A 114 -4.87 32.08 11.85
CA LEU A 114 -3.81 31.48 11.05
C LEU A 114 -2.46 31.97 11.57
N ILE A 115 -2.04 31.47 12.74
CA ILE A 115 -0.67 31.67 13.22
C ILE A 115 0.21 30.84 12.31
N THR A 116 0.97 31.53 11.46
CA THR A 116 1.95 30.87 10.59
C THR A 116 3.01 30.18 11.43
N ALA A 117 3.65 29.16 10.86
CA ALA A 117 4.76 28.48 11.53
C ALA A 117 5.89 29.48 11.90
N GLU A 118 6.06 30.54 11.11
CA GLU A 118 7.04 31.60 11.34
C GLU A 118 6.66 32.49 12.54
N GLU A 119 5.39 32.94 12.61
CA GLU A 119 4.90 33.72 13.75
C GLU A 119 4.97 32.93 15.06
N ARG A 120 4.62 31.64 15.01
CA ARG A 120 4.75 30.73 16.15
C ARG A 120 6.21 30.59 16.59
N ALA A 121 7.13 30.38 15.66
CA ALA A 121 8.55 30.26 15.97
C ALA A 121 9.15 31.57 16.52
N ALA A 122 8.71 32.73 16.01
CA ALA A 122 9.11 34.03 16.52
C ALA A 122 8.62 34.25 17.96
N ALA A 123 7.36 33.91 18.25
CA ALA A 123 6.78 33.98 19.59
C ALA A 123 7.49 33.04 20.57
N GLU A 124 7.75 31.80 20.18
CA GLU A 124 8.52 30.83 20.99
C GLU A 124 9.94 31.34 21.30
N LYS A 125 10.62 31.92 20.31
CA LYS A 125 11.96 32.52 20.49
C LYS A 125 11.94 33.73 21.42
N ALA A 126 10.93 34.59 21.29
CA ALA A 126 10.75 35.74 22.17
C ALA A 126 10.49 35.31 23.62
N LEU A 127 9.63 34.31 23.82
CA LEU A 127 9.36 33.72 25.14
C LEU A 127 10.62 33.10 25.75
N ALA A 128 11.39 32.34 24.97
CA ALA A 128 12.64 31.74 25.45
C ALA A 128 13.67 32.80 25.90
N LYS A 129 13.85 33.85 25.09
CA LYS A 129 14.77 34.96 25.39
C LYS A 129 14.34 35.75 26.63
N THR A 130 13.05 36.02 26.78
CA THR A 130 12.52 36.77 27.93
C THR A 130 12.61 35.96 29.21
N LEU A 131 12.32 34.65 29.17
CA LEU A 131 12.52 33.73 30.31
C LEU A 131 13.99 33.63 30.73
N GLU A 132 14.92 33.55 29.77
CA GLU A 132 16.36 33.57 30.08
C GLU A 132 16.77 34.87 30.79
N ALA A 133 16.28 36.02 30.30
CA ALA A 133 16.55 37.31 30.92
C ALA A 133 15.92 37.40 32.33
N TRP A 134 14.71 36.90 32.53
CA TRP A 134 14.05 36.87 33.84
C TRP A 134 14.84 36.01 34.84
N ARG A 135 15.26 34.79 34.45
CA ARG A 135 16.13 33.95 35.29
C ARG A 135 17.44 34.63 35.68
N LYS A 136 18.13 35.25 34.71
CA LYS A 136 19.39 35.96 34.96
C LYS A 136 19.20 37.12 35.91
N ARG A 137 18.20 37.98 35.70
CA ARG A 137 17.93 39.14 36.55
C ARG A 137 17.53 38.73 37.96
N ARG A 138 16.66 37.73 38.10
CA ARG A 138 16.27 37.16 39.39
C ARG A 138 17.46 36.58 40.15
N SER A 139 18.34 35.85 39.46
CA SER A 139 19.57 35.30 40.06
C SER A 139 20.52 36.42 40.51
N MET A 140 20.77 37.42 39.66
CA MET A 140 21.60 38.57 40.02
C MET A 140 21.06 39.32 41.25
N PHE A 141 19.74 39.59 41.27
CA PHE A 141 19.09 40.21 42.42
C PHE A 141 19.27 39.36 43.68
N LYS A 142 18.97 38.05 43.63
CA LYS A 142 19.13 37.15 44.77
C LYS A 142 20.57 37.07 45.27
N ASN A 143 21.56 37.10 44.39
CA ASN A 143 22.97 37.07 44.78
C ASN A 143 23.40 38.36 45.49
N ILE A 144 23.02 39.52 44.94
CA ILE A 144 23.31 40.83 45.55
C ILE A 144 22.58 40.95 46.88
N TRP A 145 21.30 40.59 46.90
CA TRP A 145 20.48 40.61 48.11
C TRP A 145 21.02 39.66 49.18
N GLY A 146 21.45 38.46 48.81
CA GLY A 146 22.12 37.52 49.71
C GLY A 146 23.31 38.18 50.41
N ALA A 147 24.23 38.76 49.65
CA ALA A 147 25.41 39.43 50.20
C ALA A 147 25.08 40.64 51.11
N ILE A 148 24.00 41.38 50.81
CA ILE A 148 23.55 42.51 51.64
C ILE A 148 22.88 42.00 52.92
N SER A 149 22.00 41.00 52.80
CA SER A 149 21.16 40.50 53.89
C SER A 149 21.88 39.59 54.87
N GLU A 150 23.06 39.06 54.53
CA GLU A 150 23.87 38.17 55.39
C GLU A 150 24.21 38.77 56.76
N ASN A 151 24.29 40.10 56.88
CA ASN A 151 24.59 40.80 58.13
C ASN A 151 23.45 41.71 58.63
N MET A 152 22.23 41.54 58.09
CA MET A 152 21.07 42.36 58.48
C MET A 152 20.19 41.62 59.48
N ASP A 153 19.90 42.26 60.61
CA ASP A 153 18.91 41.79 61.58
C ASP A 153 17.50 42.29 61.20
N GLY A 154 16.55 41.37 60.99
CA GLY A 154 15.15 41.72 60.71
C GLY A 154 14.43 40.76 59.76
N LYS A 155 13.13 40.97 59.53
CA LYS A 155 12.35 40.24 58.53
C LYS A 155 12.54 40.88 57.16
N GLN A 156 13.01 40.08 56.20
CA GLN A 156 13.28 40.55 54.83
C GLN A 156 12.03 41.08 54.10
N ALA A 157 10.84 40.55 54.44
CA ALA A 157 9.58 40.98 53.84
C ALA A 157 9.24 42.45 54.17
N ASP A 158 9.43 42.85 55.42
CA ASP A 158 9.15 44.22 55.89
C ASP A 158 10.09 45.23 55.20
N LEU A 159 11.35 44.82 54.99
CA LEU A 159 12.34 45.62 54.28
C LEU A 159 12.05 45.73 52.78
N PHE A 160 11.55 44.67 52.15
CA PHE A 160 11.10 44.72 50.75
C PHE A 160 9.92 45.66 50.57
N GLU A 161 8.99 45.70 51.53
CA GLU A 161 7.89 46.68 51.53
C GLU A 161 8.40 48.12 51.70
N GLU A 162 9.36 48.35 52.60
CA GLU A 162 9.96 49.68 52.84
C GLU A 162 10.74 50.22 51.63
N ILE A 163 11.49 49.36 50.93
CA ILE A 163 12.30 49.76 49.75
C ILE A 163 11.53 49.64 48.43
N GLY A 164 10.26 49.21 48.47
CA GLY A 164 9.39 49.09 47.29
C GLY A 164 9.77 47.96 46.32
N VAL A 165 10.31 46.85 46.83
CA VAL A 165 10.61 45.65 46.04
C VAL A 165 9.41 44.70 46.05
N GLU A 166 8.83 44.46 44.88
CA GLU A 166 7.78 43.48 44.68
C GLU A 166 8.38 42.12 44.23
N THR A 167 7.90 41.02 44.83
CA THR A 167 8.31 39.67 44.39
C THR A 167 7.55 39.25 43.14
N ASP A 168 8.07 38.22 42.45
CA ASP A 168 7.39 37.64 41.28
C ASP A 168 5.95 37.22 41.62
N GLU A 169 5.73 36.66 42.81
CA GLU A 169 4.42 36.23 43.31
C GLU A 169 3.48 37.43 43.60
N ALA A 170 4.00 38.53 44.14
CA ALA A 170 3.24 39.75 44.40
C ALA A 170 2.80 40.44 43.09
N ALA A 171 3.63 40.35 42.04
CA ALA A 171 3.29 40.82 40.70
C ALA A 171 2.37 39.87 39.92
N GLY A 172 1.98 38.73 40.52
CA GLY A 172 1.15 37.71 39.87
C GLY A 172 1.88 36.94 38.75
N ALA A 173 3.22 36.90 38.78
CA ALA A 173 4.05 36.28 37.77
C ALA A 173 4.57 34.90 38.23
N ASP A 174 4.19 33.84 37.51
CA ASP A 174 4.72 32.49 37.73
C ASP A 174 5.70 32.08 36.62
N MET A 175 6.99 32.07 36.95
CA MET A 175 8.05 31.65 36.04
C MET A 175 7.92 30.17 35.64
N ALA A 176 7.50 29.29 36.56
CA ALA A 176 7.37 27.86 36.29
C ALA A 176 6.20 27.57 35.35
N GLU A 177 5.11 28.33 35.47
CA GLU A 177 4.00 28.27 34.51
C GLU A 177 4.46 28.72 33.11
N ALA A 178 5.15 29.86 33.02
CA ALA A 178 5.66 30.37 31.75
C ALA A 178 6.68 29.42 31.09
N GLU A 179 7.47 28.69 31.88
CA GLU A 179 8.38 27.64 31.38
C GLU A 179 7.65 26.45 30.74
N ARG A 180 6.46 26.09 31.23
CA ARG A 180 5.65 25.00 30.66
C ARG A 180 5.10 25.33 29.28
N LEU A 181 4.99 26.61 28.94
CA LEU A 181 4.51 27.08 27.63
C LEU A 181 5.58 26.93 26.54
N LEU A 182 6.86 26.78 26.90
CA LEU A 182 7.89 26.46 25.93
C LEU A 182 7.72 25.02 25.43
N PRO A 183 7.86 24.78 24.11
CA PRO A 183 7.82 23.42 23.59
C PRO A 183 8.92 22.60 24.28
N SER A 184 8.51 21.53 24.98
CA SER A 184 9.46 20.58 25.58
C SER A 184 10.43 20.15 24.49
N ASN A 185 11.74 20.30 24.72
CA ASN A 185 12.76 19.91 23.76
C ASN A 185 12.77 18.37 23.64
N LYS A 186 11.80 17.81 22.90
CA LYS A 186 11.75 16.40 22.51
C LYS A 186 12.75 16.18 21.39
N ARG A 187 14.03 16.42 21.69
CA ARG A 187 15.18 15.98 20.90
C ARG A 187 16.13 15.25 21.83
N SER A 188 15.79 14.00 22.14
CA SER A 188 16.73 12.86 22.14
C SER A 188 15.99 11.59 22.57
N ARG A 189 15.30 10.97 21.62
CA ARG A 189 15.14 9.50 21.59
C ARG A 189 15.48 9.10 20.17
N ARG A 190 16.79 9.05 19.89
CA ARG A 190 17.34 8.18 18.85
C ARG A 190 17.58 6.82 19.49
#